data_AF-A0A1C5KYJ8-F1
#
_entry.id   AF-A0A1C5KYJ8-F1
#
_cell.length_a   1.000
_cell.length_b   1.000
_cell.length_c   1.000
_cell.angle_alpha   90.00
_cell.angle_beta   90.00
_cell.angle_gamma   90.00
#
_symmetry.space_group_name_H-M   'P 1'
#
loop_
_entity.id
_entity.type
_entity.pdbx_description
1 polymer ?
#
loop_
_entity_poly.entity_id
_entity_poly.type
_entity_poly.pdbx_seq_one_letter_code
_entity_poly.pdbx_strand_id
1 'polypeptide(L)'
;MDEEHSRESLPEDGMDAENTREKEHGTEENSVTKSITETDKPVVREAWNTVYSREKRLEELRRKRMEAASQKTNKAKEEPQKDIQDDHSESDTEIEENENKTVSDSATDTNEVTKTTDSDTGENTETPKTKKKIKKTVSGDLDLRKIKRQFRRNVNLWKSEREMQKKRHANIRTELTPQEYGRYLVREWFGGEWKTSILTPILGVGIVILCVNVIHGAAGYVKTAPETEIETESETAYVYPEKDITIGSTGCMLLHSPFIDSYPDAEGNYDFSTIYKYITPYYSAPDFMTCEFEGALAGPEAGYSGYPLFLSPDIIIENIKDSGVDLQFLATNHIYDGGSDGFHRTMQVYDEKNIAFSGVREKNSDKQYVVEEINGVKVGFIDYVYETDGTGTNLNGIPLAEEDWDLVNSFDYNDLDSFYKEIQNNIASMKSDGAQFIIAQMHWGIEYQLEEADYQDEMAQKLCDLGVNAIIGGHPHCEQPIDVLDTSDGSGHMFCIYSEGNALSNQRTYLMDEMPTGHTEDGAMVTLTLHQNSDGSVEIKDIDLLPTWVYRYQDNDGSKYYILPLDDVANIEKTTGISDIQQEAQDSYDRTIEELGPGLEKAKQVFGGSSISTTTTGNTSGNTGSSLLNLGVE
;
A
#
# COMPACT_ATOMS: atom_id res chain seq x y z
N MET A 1 4.21 -58.78 44.78
CA MET A 1 4.01 -59.12 43.36
C MET A 1 4.61 -57.94 42.61
N ASP A 2 5.92 -57.90 42.37
CA ASP A 2 6.86 -58.97 41.93
C ASP A 2 6.45 -59.42 40.51
N GLU A 3 7.33 -59.52 39.51
CA GLU A 3 8.81 -59.65 39.45
C GLU A 3 9.42 -58.58 38.48
N GLU A 4 10.64 -58.03 38.65
CA GLU A 4 11.99 -58.53 38.23
C GLU A 4 12.14 -58.89 36.73
N HIS A 5 13.27 -58.71 36.02
CA HIS A 5 14.60 -58.05 36.23
C HIS A 5 15.22 -57.80 34.81
N SER A 6 15.79 -56.64 34.47
CA SER A 6 17.20 -56.19 34.60
C SER A 6 18.24 -56.76 33.60
N ARG A 7 19.02 -55.86 32.96
CA ARG A 7 20.40 -56.05 32.40
C ARG A 7 20.53 -56.96 31.15
N GLU A 8 21.62 -56.94 30.36
CA GLU A 8 22.94 -56.28 30.48
C GLU A 8 23.51 -55.79 29.11
N SER A 9 24.80 -55.39 29.05
CA SER A 9 25.44 -54.62 27.96
C SER A 9 26.49 -55.38 27.12
N LEU A 10 26.67 -55.00 25.83
CA LEU A 10 27.91 -54.84 25.02
C LEU A 10 29.05 -55.92 25.04
N PRO A 11 29.99 -56.02 24.06
CA PRO A 11 30.31 -55.08 22.96
C PRO A 11 30.48 -55.75 21.55
N GLU A 12 31.20 -55.04 20.68
CA GLU A 12 31.66 -55.30 19.30
C GLU A 12 32.37 -56.65 19.05
N ASP A 13 32.35 -57.17 17.81
CA ASP A 13 33.55 -57.32 16.94
C ASP A 13 33.25 -57.83 15.50
N GLY A 14 34.20 -57.63 14.55
CA GLY A 14 34.57 -58.66 13.55
C GLY A 14 33.94 -58.77 12.14
N MET A 15 34.41 -57.94 11.19
CA MET A 15 34.82 -58.25 9.79
C MET A 15 34.06 -59.21 8.83
N ASP A 16 33.80 -58.68 7.62
CA ASP A 16 34.09 -59.22 6.27
C ASP A 16 33.92 -60.71 5.89
N ALA A 17 33.11 -60.96 4.84
CA ALA A 17 33.57 -61.67 3.63
C ALA A 17 32.59 -61.55 2.43
N GLU A 18 33.13 -61.56 1.21
CA GLU A 18 32.43 -61.76 -0.07
C GLU A 18 31.84 -63.20 -0.15
N ASN A 19 30.96 -63.63 -1.10
CA ASN A 19 31.12 -63.47 -2.54
C ASN A 19 29.96 -64.06 -3.39
N THR A 20 29.59 -63.37 -4.48
CA THR A 20 29.06 -63.87 -5.77
C THR A 20 27.82 -64.80 -5.92
N ARG A 21 27.07 -64.50 -7.02
CA ARG A 21 26.46 -65.43 -8.02
C ARG A 21 25.17 -66.18 -7.69
N GLU A 22 24.29 -66.47 -8.65
CA GLU A 22 24.04 -65.92 -10.02
C GLU A 22 22.65 -66.42 -10.53
N LYS A 23 21.98 -65.65 -11.41
CA LYS A 23 20.87 -66.05 -12.31
C LYS A 23 19.54 -66.57 -11.73
N GLU A 24 18.44 -65.94 -12.14
CA GLU A 24 17.36 -66.63 -12.88
C GLU A 24 16.68 -65.64 -13.86
N HIS A 25 15.87 -66.10 -14.82
CA HIS A 25 15.57 -65.35 -16.05
C HIS A 25 14.22 -65.73 -16.72
N GLY A 26 13.27 -64.79 -16.81
CA GLY A 26 11.89 -65.02 -17.33
C GLY A 26 10.94 -65.65 -16.28
N THR A 27 9.61 -65.66 -16.38
CA THR A 27 8.60 -65.16 -17.36
C THR A 27 7.20 -65.37 -16.70
N GLU A 28 6.09 -64.65 -16.96
CA GLU A 28 5.76 -63.64 -17.99
C GLU A 28 4.66 -62.63 -17.49
N GLU A 29 3.50 -62.48 -18.16
CA GLU A 29 2.45 -61.46 -17.95
C GLU A 29 1.41 -61.76 -16.84
N ASN A 30 0.94 -60.73 -16.08
CA ASN A 30 -0.38 -60.08 -16.36
C ASN A 30 -0.78 -58.86 -15.49
N SER A 31 -1.33 -57.84 -16.18
CA SER A 31 -2.42 -56.90 -15.80
C SER A 31 -2.29 -55.88 -14.63
N VAL A 32 -2.63 -54.61 -14.95
CA VAL A 32 -3.26 -53.55 -14.09
C VAL A 32 -2.47 -53.17 -12.81
N THR A 33 -1.67 -52.11 -12.76
CA THR A 33 -2.02 -50.67 -12.92
C THR A 33 -0.84 -49.82 -13.43
N LYS A 34 -1.09 -48.68 -14.09
CA LYS A 34 -0.04 -47.66 -14.33
C LYS A 34 0.14 -46.78 -13.09
N SER A 35 1.20 -47.02 -12.32
CA SER A 35 1.80 -45.97 -11.50
C SER A 35 2.58 -45.00 -12.40
N ILE A 36 2.51 -43.70 -12.10
CA ILE A 36 3.47 -42.72 -12.62
C ILE A 36 4.66 -42.74 -11.65
N THR A 37 5.85 -43.01 -12.17
CA THR A 37 7.07 -43.19 -11.36
C THR A 37 7.80 -41.87 -11.12
N GLU A 38 8.40 -41.72 -9.95
CA GLU A 38 9.21 -40.54 -9.58
C GLU A 38 10.48 -40.39 -10.44
N THR A 39 10.50 -39.44 -11.38
CA THR A 39 11.76 -38.98 -12.02
C THR A 39 11.70 -37.50 -12.45
N ASP A 40 11.48 -36.55 -11.51
CA ASP A 40 11.72 -35.11 -11.76
C ASP A 40 12.18 -34.31 -10.50
N LYS A 41 12.64 -35.01 -9.45
CA LYS A 41 13.13 -34.40 -8.20
C LYS A 41 14.56 -33.79 -8.19
N PRO A 42 15.38 -33.70 -9.27
CA PRO A 42 16.62 -32.92 -9.22
C PRO A 42 16.41 -31.39 -9.22
N VAL A 43 15.52 -30.90 -10.09
CA VAL A 43 15.48 -29.47 -10.50
C VAL A 43 15.16 -28.53 -9.34
N VAL A 44 14.18 -28.90 -8.51
CA VAL A 44 13.75 -28.10 -7.33
C VAL A 44 14.91 -27.85 -6.36
N ARG A 45 15.85 -28.80 -6.25
CA ARG A 45 16.98 -28.71 -5.31
C ARG A 45 18.12 -27.83 -5.83
N GLU A 46 18.28 -27.69 -7.15
CA GLU A 46 19.16 -26.67 -7.74
C GLU A 46 18.52 -25.29 -7.70
N ALA A 47 17.20 -25.19 -7.91
CA ALA A 47 16.46 -23.92 -7.79
C ALA A 47 16.59 -23.29 -6.40
N TRP A 48 16.27 -24.04 -5.34
CA TRP A 48 16.39 -23.58 -3.94
C TRP A 48 17.80 -23.05 -3.63
N ASN A 49 18.85 -23.84 -3.95
CA ASN A 49 20.23 -23.41 -3.75
C ASN A 49 20.63 -22.19 -4.59
N THR A 50 20.00 -21.94 -5.74
CA THR A 50 20.37 -20.85 -6.66
C THR A 50 19.72 -19.52 -6.28
N VAL A 51 18.47 -19.53 -5.83
CA VAL A 51 17.74 -18.32 -5.38
C VAL A 51 18.29 -17.89 -4.01
N TYR A 52 18.22 -18.77 -3.01
CA TYR A 52 18.67 -18.50 -1.64
C TYR A 52 20.14 -18.06 -1.54
N SER A 53 21.05 -18.69 -2.31
CA SER A 53 22.47 -18.28 -2.30
C SER A 53 22.77 -17.04 -3.17
N ARG A 54 21.85 -16.63 -4.05
CA ARG A 54 21.88 -15.31 -4.69
C ARG A 54 21.45 -14.25 -3.68
N GLU A 55 20.31 -14.42 -3.01
CA GLU A 55 19.75 -13.47 -2.05
C GLU A 55 20.71 -13.19 -0.90
N LYS A 56 21.11 -14.24 -0.15
CA LYS A 56 22.05 -14.13 0.97
C LYS A 56 23.39 -13.46 0.59
N ARG A 57 23.75 -13.51 -0.70
CA ARG A 57 24.94 -12.86 -1.26
C ARG A 57 24.69 -11.43 -1.75
N LEU A 58 23.47 -11.11 -2.21
CA LEU A 58 23.03 -9.73 -2.45
C LEU A 58 22.91 -8.99 -1.12
N GLU A 59 22.34 -9.60 -0.08
CA GLU A 59 22.25 -9.07 1.29
C GLU A 59 23.62 -8.69 1.86
N GLU A 60 24.59 -9.60 1.77
CA GLU A 60 25.95 -9.33 2.24
C GLU A 60 26.71 -8.29 1.37
N LEU A 61 26.16 -7.87 0.23
CA LEU A 61 26.64 -6.75 -0.59
C LEU A 61 25.84 -5.47 -0.34
N ARG A 62 24.52 -5.54 -0.09
CA ARG A 62 23.63 -4.44 0.28
C ARG A 62 24.11 -3.79 1.57
N ARG A 63 24.26 -4.58 2.65
CA ARG A 63 24.80 -4.09 3.94
C ARG A 63 26.12 -3.34 3.74
N LYS A 64 27.07 -3.92 2.99
CA LYS A 64 28.39 -3.30 2.72
C LYS A 64 28.32 -2.04 1.84
N ARG A 65 27.30 -1.90 0.99
CA ARG A 65 27.04 -0.67 0.21
C ARG A 65 26.41 0.42 1.08
N MET A 66 25.43 0.07 1.91
CA MET A 66 24.73 1.00 2.81
C MET A 66 25.65 1.51 3.92
N GLU A 67 26.46 0.63 4.54
CA GLU A 67 27.57 1.01 5.44
C GLU A 67 28.51 2.02 4.77
N ALA A 68 28.86 1.80 3.50
CA ALA A 68 29.71 2.71 2.72
C ALA A 68 28.99 3.98 2.20
N ALA A 69 27.66 4.03 2.28
CA ALA A 69 26.85 5.20 1.98
C ALA A 69 26.70 6.09 3.23
N SER A 70 26.20 5.55 4.35
CA SER A 70 26.05 6.29 5.61
C SER A 70 27.41 6.82 6.14
N GLN A 71 28.53 6.10 5.91
CA GLN A 71 29.88 6.61 6.17
C GLN A 71 30.30 7.81 5.30
N LYS A 72 29.72 8.01 4.10
CA LYS A 72 29.92 9.24 3.30
C LYS A 72 29.04 10.37 3.84
N THR A 73 27.77 10.08 4.15
CA THR A 73 26.80 11.05 4.67
C THR A 73 27.30 11.65 5.99
N ASN A 74 27.84 10.82 6.89
CA ASN A 74 28.43 11.29 8.14
C ASN A 74 29.73 12.08 7.93
N LYS A 75 30.57 11.74 6.95
CA LYS A 75 31.73 12.59 6.58
C LYS A 75 31.35 13.96 6.03
N ALA A 76 30.21 14.08 5.36
CA ALA A 76 29.70 15.38 4.90
C ALA A 76 29.23 16.29 6.07
N LYS A 77 28.95 15.72 7.25
CA LYS A 77 28.63 16.48 8.47
C LYS A 77 29.87 16.94 9.26
N GLU A 78 31.07 16.45 8.95
CA GLU A 78 32.32 16.82 9.66
C GLU A 78 33.12 17.97 9.04
N GLU A 79 32.78 18.45 7.82
CA GLU A 79 33.41 19.65 7.26
C GLU A 79 32.78 20.93 7.84
N PRO A 80 33.53 21.77 8.59
CA PRO A 80 32.97 22.98 9.18
C PRO A 80 32.70 24.05 8.11
N GLN A 81 31.45 24.51 8.03
CA GLN A 81 31.09 25.71 7.28
C GLN A 81 32.00 26.87 7.71
N LYS A 82 32.62 27.54 6.74
CA LYS A 82 33.29 28.83 6.97
C LYS A 82 32.30 29.95 6.74
N ASP A 83 32.22 30.85 7.72
CA ASP A 83 31.39 32.05 7.65
C ASP A 83 31.69 32.87 6.40
N ILE A 84 30.62 33.37 5.78
CA ILE A 84 30.68 34.46 4.79
C ILE A 84 30.27 35.74 5.51
N GLN A 85 31.18 36.69 5.62
CA GLN A 85 30.89 38.10 5.89
C GLN A 85 31.62 38.97 4.88
N ASP A 86 30.99 40.09 4.52
CA ASP A 86 31.42 41.00 3.46
C ASP A 86 32.72 41.75 3.80
N ASP A 87 33.54 42.01 2.78
CA ASP A 87 33.97 43.39 2.52
C ASP A 87 34.24 43.61 1.02
N HIS A 88 34.35 44.86 0.63
CA HIS A 88 34.57 45.34 -0.74
C HIS A 88 36.08 45.58 -1.05
N SER A 89 36.31 45.97 -2.31
CA SER A 89 37.44 46.76 -2.83
C SER A 89 38.67 46.01 -3.38
N GLU A 90 39.17 46.55 -4.50
CA GLU A 90 40.57 46.78 -4.91
C GLU A 90 41.62 45.66 -4.77
N SER A 91 42.54 45.43 -5.71
CA SER A 91 42.71 45.79 -7.14
C SER A 91 43.97 45.03 -7.65
N ASP A 92 44.42 45.29 -8.88
CA ASP A 92 45.81 45.08 -9.36
C ASP A 92 46.35 43.61 -9.38
N THR A 93 46.41 42.94 -10.54
CA THR A 93 47.54 42.95 -11.52
C THR A 93 48.90 42.58 -10.90
N GLU A 94 49.68 41.64 -11.45
CA GLU A 94 50.36 41.74 -12.76
C GLU A 94 50.98 40.39 -13.25
N ILE A 95 51.26 40.29 -14.58
CA ILE A 95 52.45 39.62 -15.23
C ILE A 95 52.53 38.06 -15.18
N GLU A 96 52.93 37.27 -16.22
CA GLU A 96 53.47 37.43 -17.61
C GLU A 96 52.95 36.20 -18.46
N GLU A 97 52.57 36.23 -19.75
CA GLU A 97 53.34 36.22 -21.04
C GLU A 97 54.54 35.22 -21.12
N ASN A 98 54.91 34.47 -22.20
CA ASN A 98 54.56 34.25 -23.64
C ASN A 98 54.98 32.78 -24.03
N GLU A 99 54.86 32.14 -25.21
CA GLU A 99 54.41 32.34 -26.63
C GLU A 99 53.57 31.05 -27.00
N ASN A 100 52.50 31.02 -27.81
CA ASN A 100 52.31 31.29 -29.26
C ASN A 100 52.89 30.24 -30.26
N LYS A 101 52.02 29.51 -31.00
CA LYS A 101 52.00 29.42 -32.51
C LYS A 101 51.09 28.33 -33.13
N THR A 102 50.15 28.77 -33.99
CA THR A 102 49.75 28.29 -35.37
C THR A 102 49.71 26.78 -35.72
N VAL A 103 48.79 26.25 -36.56
CA VAL A 103 48.52 26.60 -37.99
C VAL A 103 47.07 26.25 -38.43
N SER A 104 46.62 26.96 -39.49
CA SER A 104 45.38 27.04 -40.32
C SER A 104 44.63 25.75 -40.75
N ASP A 105 43.52 25.72 -41.53
CA ASP A 105 42.87 26.62 -42.55
C ASP A 105 41.32 26.41 -42.57
N SER A 106 40.43 27.44 -42.61
CA SER A 106 39.87 28.23 -43.76
C SER A 106 38.69 27.56 -44.54
N ALA A 107 37.66 28.22 -45.12
CA ALA A 107 37.08 29.59 -45.01
C ALA A 107 35.73 29.71 -45.82
N THR A 108 35.16 30.93 -45.96
CA THR A 108 34.10 31.41 -46.92
C THR A 108 32.61 31.06 -46.64
N ASP A 109 31.59 31.92 -46.86
CA ASP A 109 31.57 33.40 -47.06
C ASP A 109 30.21 34.08 -46.72
N THR A 110 30.15 35.40 -46.94
CA THR A 110 29.26 36.47 -46.44
C THR A 110 27.97 36.81 -47.25
N ASN A 111 27.07 37.61 -46.64
CA ASN A 111 26.28 38.75 -47.18
C ASN A 111 24.75 38.84 -46.88
N GLU A 112 24.12 39.95 -47.30
CA GLU A 112 23.12 40.71 -46.52
C GLU A 112 21.92 41.29 -47.34
N VAL A 113 20.84 41.69 -46.62
CA VAL A 113 19.97 42.88 -46.86
C VAL A 113 18.90 42.93 -48.00
N THR A 114 17.65 42.57 -47.60
CA THR A 114 16.34 43.27 -47.83
C THR A 114 15.60 43.40 -49.20
N LYS A 115 14.25 43.39 -49.08
CA LYS A 115 13.23 44.42 -49.51
C LYS A 115 12.20 44.14 -50.65
N THR A 116 10.90 44.07 -50.26
CA THR A 116 9.67 44.66 -50.91
C THR A 116 9.29 44.31 -52.38
N THR A 117 8.03 44.32 -52.89
CA THR A 117 6.66 44.76 -52.46
C THR A 117 5.57 44.25 -53.45
N ASP A 118 4.30 44.13 -53.02
CA ASP A 118 3.03 44.43 -53.76
C ASP A 118 2.67 43.69 -55.10
N SER A 119 1.43 43.64 -55.64
CA SER A 119 0.03 44.02 -55.22
C SER A 119 -1.04 43.41 -56.16
N ASP A 120 -2.28 43.18 -55.66
CA ASP A 120 -3.58 43.56 -56.31
C ASP A 120 -4.73 43.20 -55.33
N THR A 121 -5.65 44.07 -54.86
CA THR A 121 -6.66 45.02 -55.44
C THR A 121 -7.99 44.37 -55.91
N GLY A 122 -9.13 44.96 -55.52
CA GLY A 122 -10.48 44.42 -55.79
C GLY A 122 -11.64 45.00 -54.94
N GLU A 123 -12.11 46.20 -55.29
CA GLU A 123 -13.34 46.86 -54.78
C GLU A 123 -14.64 46.25 -55.38
N ASN A 124 -15.92 46.56 -55.04
CA ASN A 124 -16.62 47.40 -54.04
C ASN A 124 -18.12 46.94 -53.97
N THR A 125 -18.92 47.38 -52.97
CA THR A 125 -20.26 48.05 -53.15
C THR A 125 -21.15 48.16 -51.88
N GLU A 126 -21.19 49.38 -51.32
CA GLU A 126 -22.32 50.17 -50.78
C GLU A 126 -23.47 49.61 -49.86
N THR A 127 -24.20 50.57 -49.29
CA THR A 127 -25.15 50.50 -48.15
C THR A 127 -26.60 50.78 -48.65
N PRO A 128 -27.65 51.27 -47.91
CA PRO A 128 -27.85 51.54 -46.46
C PRO A 128 -29.23 51.12 -45.87
N LYS A 129 -29.45 51.36 -44.55
CA LYS A 129 -30.60 52.15 -44.02
C LYS A 129 -30.67 52.41 -42.50
N THR A 130 -30.64 53.71 -42.15
CA THR A 130 -31.42 54.43 -41.11
C THR A 130 -31.62 53.89 -39.68
N LYS A 131 -31.23 54.72 -38.70
CA LYS A 131 -31.48 54.62 -37.25
C LYS A 131 -32.98 54.67 -36.88
N LYS A 132 -33.38 53.98 -35.80
CA LYS A 132 -34.48 54.41 -34.92
C LYS A 132 -34.21 54.02 -33.46
N LYS A 133 -34.43 54.96 -32.52
CA LYS A 133 -34.25 54.73 -31.08
C LYS A 133 -35.37 53.85 -30.52
N ILE A 134 -35.02 52.89 -29.66
CA ILE A 134 -35.90 52.42 -28.59
C ILE A 134 -35.14 52.63 -27.27
N LYS A 135 -35.58 53.58 -26.45
CA LYS A 135 -35.26 53.55 -25.02
C LYS A 135 -36.07 52.42 -24.43
N LYS A 136 -35.41 51.36 -23.95
CA LYS A 136 -36.00 50.43 -23.00
C LYS A 136 -35.11 50.38 -21.77
N THR A 137 -35.47 51.14 -20.75
CA THR A 137 -34.94 50.96 -19.41
C THR A 137 -35.31 49.55 -18.97
N VAL A 138 -34.31 48.72 -18.68
CA VAL A 138 -34.51 47.44 -18.02
C VAL A 138 -33.82 47.54 -16.65
N SER A 139 -34.56 48.05 -15.68
CA SER A 139 -34.28 47.75 -14.27
C SER A 139 -34.54 46.25 -14.10
N GLY A 140 -33.47 45.47 -13.96
CA GLY A 140 -33.53 44.02 -13.93
C GLY A 140 -32.49 43.49 -12.97
N ASP A 141 -32.78 43.59 -11.67
CA ASP A 141 -32.04 42.85 -10.65
C ASP A 141 -32.04 41.36 -11.04
N LEU A 142 -30.89 40.70 -10.86
CA LEU A 142 -30.78 39.28 -11.12
C LEU A 142 -31.62 38.52 -10.09
N ASP A 143 -32.83 38.13 -10.49
CA ASP A 143 -33.73 37.30 -9.69
C ASP A 143 -33.12 35.89 -9.54
N LEU A 144 -32.22 35.75 -8.57
CA LEU A 144 -31.55 34.51 -8.19
C LEU A 144 -32.54 33.40 -7.83
N ARG A 145 -33.78 33.74 -7.44
CA ARG A 145 -34.85 32.76 -7.17
C ARG A 145 -35.37 32.16 -8.48
N LYS A 146 -35.55 32.96 -9.53
CA LYS A 146 -35.82 32.45 -10.89
C LYS A 146 -34.67 31.58 -11.40
N ILE A 147 -33.42 32.00 -11.23
CA ILE A 147 -32.25 31.24 -11.71
C ILE A 147 -32.14 29.89 -10.98
N LYS A 148 -32.17 29.87 -9.64
CA LYS A 148 -32.17 28.62 -8.85
C LYS A 148 -33.39 27.73 -9.16
N ARG A 149 -34.56 28.29 -9.51
CA ARG A 149 -35.74 27.52 -9.96
C ARG A 149 -35.57 26.95 -11.37
N GLN A 150 -34.95 27.68 -12.29
CA GLN A 150 -34.63 27.22 -13.64
C GLN A 150 -33.66 26.02 -13.57
N PHE A 151 -32.60 26.15 -12.77
CA PHE A 151 -31.60 25.10 -12.55
C PHE A 151 -32.22 23.82 -11.97
N ARG A 152 -32.99 23.92 -10.87
CA ARG A 152 -33.72 22.76 -10.29
C ARG A 152 -34.66 22.09 -11.29
N ARG A 153 -35.31 22.84 -12.19
CA ARG A 153 -36.18 22.24 -13.22
C ARG A 153 -35.38 21.46 -14.26
N ASN A 154 -34.22 21.95 -14.67
CA ASN A 154 -33.35 21.26 -15.63
C ASN A 154 -32.73 19.99 -15.01
N VAL A 155 -32.27 20.04 -13.75
CA VAL A 155 -31.77 18.86 -13.02
C VAL A 155 -32.86 17.78 -12.89
N ASN A 156 -34.11 18.17 -12.59
CA ASN A 156 -35.20 17.21 -12.49
C ASN A 156 -35.61 16.61 -13.85
N LEU A 157 -35.51 17.39 -14.95
CA LEU A 157 -35.71 16.87 -16.30
C LEU A 157 -34.63 15.82 -16.65
N TRP A 158 -33.36 16.15 -16.44
CA TRP A 158 -32.24 15.22 -16.67
C TRP A 158 -32.37 13.92 -15.86
N LYS A 159 -32.76 14.00 -14.57
CA LYS A 159 -33.05 12.81 -13.76
C LYS A 159 -34.20 11.99 -14.36
N SER A 160 -35.27 12.62 -14.84
CA SER A 160 -36.40 11.91 -15.47
C SER A 160 -36.04 11.24 -16.82
N GLU A 161 -35.14 11.84 -17.61
CA GLU A 161 -34.65 11.26 -18.86
C GLU A 161 -33.72 10.07 -18.58
N ARG A 162 -32.81 10.19 -17.61
CA ARG A 162 -31.91 9.09 -17.21
C ARG A 162 -32.67 7.89 -16.66
N GLU A 163 -33.75 8.10 -15.89
CA GLU A 163 -34.63 7.02 -15.42
C GLU A 163 -35.48 6.40 -16.56
N MET A 164 -35.89 7.17 -17.58
CA MET A 164 -36.52 6.60 -18.78
C MET A 164 -35.53 5.78 -19.62
N GLN A 165 -34.26 6.20 -19.72
CA GLN A 165 -33.20 5.41 -20.38
C GLN A 165 -32.94 4.10 -19.63
N LYS A 166 -32.77 4.13 -18.30
CA LYS A 166 -32.64 2.90 -17.47
C LYS A 166 -33.79 1.93 -17.71
N LYS A 167 -35.04 2.41 -17.71
CA LYS A 167 -36.23 1.56 -17.94
C LYS A 167 -36.30 1.02 -19.37
N ARG A 168 -35.85 1.76 -20.39
CA ARG A 168 -35.69 1.22 -21.75
C ARG A 168 -34.63 0.12 -21.79
N HIS A 169 -33.46 0.34 -21.20
CA HIS A 169 -32.37 -0.65 -21.23
C HIS A 169 -32.72 -1.90 -20.43
N ALA A 170 -33.44 -1.79 -19.31
CA ALA A 170 -33.96 -2.93 -18.56
C ALA A 170 -34.88 -3.83 -19.41
N ASN A 171 -35.87 -3.25 -20.10
CA ASN A 171 -36.76 -4.00 -20.98
C ASN A 171 -36.02 -4.61 -22.19
N ILE A 172 -35.09 -3.87 -22.80
CA ILE A 172 -34.31 -4.35 -23.94
C ILE A 172 -33.36 -5.50 -23.53
N ARG A 173 -32.81 -5.46 -22.31
CA ARG A 173 -31.98 -6.54 -21.73
C ARG A 173 -32.78 -7.84 -21.47
N THR A 174 -34.11 -7.78 -21.38
CA THR A 174 -34.97 -8.97 -21.29
C THR A 174 -35.46 -9.50 -22.63
N GLU A 175 -35.22 -8.78 -23.74
CA GLU A 175 -35.69 -9.15 -25.09
C GLU A 175 -34.57 -9.54 -26.07
N LEU A 176 -33.29 -9.33 -25.71
CA LEU A 176 -32.11 -9.61 -26.55
C LEU A 176 -31.15 -10.60 -25.89
N THR A 177 -30.45 -11.42 -26.68
CA THR A 177 -29.32 -12.23 -26.17
C THR A 177 -28.14 -11.33 -25.76
N PRO A 178 -27.21 -11.78 -24.88
CA PRO A 178 -26.09 -10.96 -24.43
C PRO A 178 -25.23 -10.37 -25.57
N GLN A 179 -25.00 -11.14 -26.64
CA GLN A 179 -24.24 -10.69 -27.81
C GLN A 179 -25.03 -9.71 -28.70
N GLU A 180 -26.37 -9.75 -28.68
CA GLU A 180 -27.20 -8.74 -29.34
C GLU A 180 -27.34 -7.48 -28.49
N TYR A 181 -27.43 -7.61 -27.17
CA TYR A 181 -27.42 -6.50 -26.22
C TYR A 181 -26.10 -5.73 -26.26
N GLY A 182 -24.95 -6.42 -26.31
CA GLY A 182 -23.64 -5.79 -26.52
C GLY A 182 -23.56 -5.01 -27.83
N ARG A 183 -24.01 -5.60 -28.95
CA ARG A 183 -24.08 -4.91 -30.26
C ARG A 183 -25.10 -3.76 -30.27
N TYR A 184 -26.18 -3.85 -29.50
CA TYR A 184 -27.13 -2.75 -29.29
C TYR A 184 -26.48 -1.58 -28.54
N LEU A 185 -25.75 -1.85 -27.45
CA LEU A 185 -25.03 -0.82 -26.68
C LEU A 185 -23.97 -0.11 -27.52
N VAL A 186 -23.13 -0.86 -28.26
CA VAL A 186 -22.15 -0.28 -29.20
C VAL A 186 -22.86 0.60 -30.25
N ARG A 187 -24.04 0.21 -30.74
CA ARG A 187 -24.80 1.01 -31.72
C ARG A 187 -25.45 2.25 -31.12
N GLU A 188 -25.91 2.23 -29.86
CA GLU A 188 -26.36 3.45 -29.15
C GLU A 188 -25.17 4.41 -28.93
N TRP A 189 -24.04 3.89 -28.44
CA TRP A 189 -22.86 4.68 -28.07
C TRP A 189 -22.21 5.36 -29.28
N PHE A 190 -22.04 4.65 -30.40
CA PHE A 190 -21.36 5.17 -31.60
C PHE A 190 -22.31 5.64 -32.72
N GLY A 191 -23.63 5.39 -32.62
CA GLY A 191 -24.61 5.68 -33.67
C GLY A 191 -25.55 6.86 -33.44
N GLY A 192 -25.50 7.51 -32.27
CA GLY A 192 -26.38 8.62 -31.92
C GLY A 192 -25.86 9.99 -32.40
N GLU A 193 -26.59 10.65 -33.31
CA GLU A 193 -26.33 12.05 -33.69
C GLU A 193 -26.42 12.98 -32.46
N TRP A 194 -25.28 13.47 -31.98
CA TRP A 194 -25.20 14.43 -30.88
C TRP A 194 -25.83 15.78 -31.26
N LYS A 195 -27.10 15.98 -30.89
CA LYS A 195 -27.79 17.27 -31.07
C LYS A 195 -27.21 18.33 -30.12
N THR A 196 -26.52 19.28 -30.73
CA THR A 196 -25.85 20.43 -30.13
C THR A 196 -26.84 21.36 -29.41
N SER A 197 -27.14 21.09 -28.13
CA SER A 197 -28.17 21.85 -27.40
C SER A 197 -27.92 22.09 -25.89
N ILE A 198 -26.83 21.58 -25.29
CA ILE A 198 -26.55 21.78 -23.84
C ILE A 198 -25.19 22.45 -23.57
N LEU A 199 -24.14 22.19 -24.35
CA LEU A 199 -22.81 22.79 -24.15
C LEU A 199 -22.69 24.24 -24.64
N THR A 200 -23.36 24.59 -25.74
CA THR A 200 -23.25 25.91 -26.38
C THR A 200 -23.63 27.11 -25.48
N PRO A 201 -24.68 27.05 -24.62
CA PRO A 201 -24.99 28.14 -23.70
C PRO A 201 -23.94 28.36 -22.62
N ILE A 202 -23.21 27.32 -22.20
CA ILE A 202 -22.28 27.37 -21.07
C ILE A 202 -20.98 28.05 -21.49
N LEU A 203 -20.37 27.63 -22.61
CA LEU A 203 -19.22 28.33 -23.18
C LEU A 203 -19.55 29.80 -23.54
N GLY A 204 -20.76 30.04 -24.07
CA GLY A 204 -21.20 31.39 -24.45
C GLY A 204 -21.23 32.38 -23.27
N VAL A 205 -21.58 31.94 -22.06
CA VAL A 205 -21.54 32.79 -20.87
C VAL A 205 -20.11 33.05 -20.40
N GLY A 206 -19.27 32.01 -20.36
CA GLY A 206 -17.85 32.15 -19.95
C GLY A 206 -17.06 33.12 -20.82
N ILE A 207 -17.23 33.02 -22.16
CA ILE A 207 -16.55 33.91 -23.11
C ILE A 207 -17.01 35.37 -22.95
N VAL A 208 -18.30 35.61 -22.72
CA VAL A 208 -18.80 36.97 -22.48
C VAL A 208 -18.24 37.58 -21.19
N ILE A 209 -18.08 36.79 -20.12
CA ILE A 209 -17.46 37.25 -18.87
C ILE A 209 -15.98 37.61 -19.10
N LEU A 210 -15.21 36.76 -19.80
CA LEU A 210 -13.82 37.08 -20.16
C LEU A 210 -13.71 38.37 -20.98
N CYS A 211 -14.52 38.52 -22.04
CA CYS A 211 -14.48 39.70 -22.89
C CYS A 211 -14.86 40.99 -22.16
N VAL A 212 -15.81 40.95 -21.21
CA VAL A 212 -16.17 42.12 -20.39
C VAL A 212 -15.00 42.54 -19.49
N ASN A 213 -14.29 41.59 -18.88
CA ASN A 213 -13.16 41.90 -18.01
C ASN A 213 -11.96 42.48 -18.79
N VAL A 214 -11.62 41.88 -19.94
CA VAL A 214 -10.52 42.36 -20.80
C VAL A 214 -10.78 43.79 -21.33
N ILE A 215 -12.03 44.14 -21.65
CA ILE A 215 -12.38 45.47 -22.17
C ILE A 215 -12.28 46.58 -21.09
N HIS A 216 -12.46 46.26 -19.81
CA HIS A 216 -12.35 47.26 -18.73
C HIS A 216 -10.91 47.53 -18.26
N GLY A 217 -9.95 46.64 -18.55
CA GLY A 217 -8.55 46.81 -18.14
C GLY A 217 -7.74 47.86 -18.92
N ALA A 218 -8.27 48.39 -20.04
CA ALA A 218 -7.49 49.13 -21.03
C ALA A 218 -7.75 50.66 -21.07
N ALA A 219 -8.55 51.22 -20.15
CA ALA A 219 -8.94 52.63 -20.16
C ALA A 219 -8.55 53.36 -18.86
N GLY A 220 -7.30 53.84 -18.80
CA GLY A 220 -6.78 54.56 -17.64
C GLY A 220 -7.55 55.86 -17.34
N TYR A 221 -8.15 55.94 -16.16
CA TYR A 221 -8.70 57.18 -15.61
C TYR A 221 -8.36 57.27 -14.12
N VAL A 222 -7.42 58.15 -13.77
CA VAL A 222 -7.08 58.38 -12.36
C VAL A 222 -8.27 59.05 -11.69
N LYS A 223 -8.89 58.32 -10.76
CA LYS A 223 -9.90 58.83 -9.84
C LYS A 223 -9.54 58.29 -8.47
N THR A 224 -9.31 59.18 -7.50
CA THR A 224 -9.07 58.80 -6.11
C THR A 224 -10.22 57.93 -5.62
N ALA A 225 -9.92 56.71 -5.22
CA ALA A 225 -10.89 55.80 -4.64
C ALA A 225 -11.35 56.37 -3.28
N PRO A 226 -12.63 56.17 -2.90
CA PRO A 226 -12.98 56.26 -1.49
C PRO A 226 -12.21 55.16 -0.74
N GLU A 227 -11.77 55.50 0.48
CA GLU A 227 -11.21 54.53 1.42
C GLU A 227 -12.26 53.44 1.65
N THR A 228 -12.02 52.28 1.06
CA THR A 228 -12.94 51.15 1.09
C THR A 228 -12.39 50.21 2.14
N GLU A 229 -13.02 50.18 3.31
CA GLU A 229 -12.73 49.16 4.31
C GLU A 229 -12.89 47.79 3.65
N ILE A 230 -11.77 47.08 3.52
CA ILE A 230 -11.80 45.68 3.14
C ILE A 230 -12.28 44.96 4.40
N GLU A 231 -13.60 44.71 4.47
CA GLU A 231 -14.10 43.64 5.32
C GLU A 231 -13.42 42.35 4.84
N THR A 232 -12.37 41.96 5.56
CA THR A 232 -11.83 40.61 5.50
C THR A 232 -12.94 39.71 6.00
N GLU A 233 -13.71 39.15 5.06
CA GLU A 233 -14.70 38.10 5.31
C GLU A 233 -13.93 36.91 5.89
N SER A 234 -13.82 36.88 7.22
CA SER A 234 -13.06 35.87 7.92
C SER A 234 -13.75 34.54 7.70
N GLU A 235 -13.12 33.63 6.97
CA GLU A 235 -13.57 32.24 6.91
C GLU A 235 -13.66 31.73 8.34
N THR A 236 -14.89 31.53 8.81
CA THR A 236 -15.14 30.94 10.12
C THR A 236 -14.68 29.50 10.02
N ALA A 237 -13.51 29.21 10.59
CA ALA A 237 -12.89 27.89 10.57
C ALA A 237 -13.94 26.81 10.86
N TYR A 238 -13.99 25.80 10.00
CA TYR A 238 -14.98 24.74 10.13
C TYR A 238 -14.67 23.93 11.40
N VAL A 239 -15.58 23.98 12.37
CA VAL A 239 -15.44 23.23 13.62
C VAL A 239 -15.86 21.79 13.36
N TYR A 240 -14.90 20.87 13.50
CA TYR A 240 -15.15 19.44 13.38
C TYR A 240 -15.79 18.88 14.66
N PRO A 241 -16.60 17.81 14.57
CA PRO A 241 -17.08 17.11 15.76
C PRO A 241 -15.94 16.29 16.37
N GLU A 242 -15.62 16.57 17.63
CA GLU A 242 -14.68 15.76 18.41
C GLU A 242 -15.21 14.32 18.56
N LYS A 243 -14.37 13.34 18.22
CA LYS A 243 -14.69 11.91 18.28
C LYS A 243 -13.41 11.07 18.27
N ASP A 244 -13.55 9.81 18.63
CA ASP A 244 -12.53 8.78 18.41
C ASP A 244 -12.96 7.88 17.23
N ILE A 245 -12.00 7.28 16.53
CA ILE A 245 -12.18 6.15 15.61
C ILE A 245 -11.06 5.12 15.83
N THR A 246 -11.22 3.89 15.34
CA THR A 246 -10.20 2.83 15.45
C THR A 246 -9.78 2.28 14.09
N ILE A 247 -8.46 2.22 13.84
CA ILE A 247 -7.86 1.58 12.67
C ILE A 247 -7.10 0.34 13.14
N GLY A 248 -7.47 -0.84 12.65
CA GLY A 248 -6.71 -2.07 12.88
C GLY A 248 -5.80 -2.42 11.69
N SER A 249 -4.67 -3.04 11.97
CA SER A 249 -3.86 -3.77 10.98
C SER A 249 -3.50 -5.16 11.52
N THR A 250 -3.01 -6.04 10.66
CA THR A 250 -2.49 -7.36 11.04
C THR A 250 -1.46 -7.84 10.01
N GLY A 251 -0.56 -8.71 10.44
CA GLY A 251 0.57 -9.21 9.65
C GLY A 251 0.21 -9.97 8.37
N CYS A 252 1.25 -10.48 7.71
CA CYS A 252 1.14 -10.95 6.33
C CYS A 252 0.31 -12.23 6.17
N MET A 253 -0.43 -12.34 5.05
CA MET A 253 -1.16 -13.53 4.63
C MET A 253 -0.59 -14.14 3.34
N LEU A 254 0.09 -15.30 3.48
CA LEU A 254 0.92 -15.95 2.46
C LEU A 254 0.61 -17.45 2.28
N LEU A 255 -0.12 -17.81 1.21
CA LEU A 255 -0.59 -19.18 0.96
C LEU A 255 0.49 -20.14 0.43
N HIS A 256 1.22 -20.75 1.35
CA HIS A 256 2.13 -21.86 1.10
C HIS A 256 1.43 -23.12 0.52
N SER A 257 2.19 -24.02 -0.11
CA SER A 257 1.65 -25.19 -0.82
C SER A 257 0.68 -26.09 0.00
N PRO A 258 0.87 -26.34 1.32
CA PRO A 258 -0.10 -27.11 2.10
C PRO A 258 -1.50 -26.51 2.15
N PHE A 259 -1.68 -25.19 1.98
CA PHE A 259 -3.00 -24.59 1.81
C PHE A 259 -3.63 -24.99 0.47
N ILE A 260 -2.83 -24.96 -0.60
CA ILE A 260 -3.24 -25.38 -1.95
C ILE A 260 -3.56 -26.88 -1.99
N ASP A 261 -2.80 -27.71 -1.27
CA ASP A 261 -2.98 -29.17 -1.22
C ASP A 261 -4.15 -29.62 -0.32
N SER A 262 -4.53 -28.83 0.69
CA SER A 262 -5.40 -29.27 1.82
C SER A 262 -6.78 -28.63 1.90
N TYR A 263 -7.06 -27.56 1.14
CA TYR A 263 -8.36 -26.87 1.13
C TYR A 263 -9.28 -27.10 -0.09
N PRO A 264 -8.88 -27.70 -1.23
CA PRO A 264 -9.83 -27.94 -2.32
C PRO A 264 -10.79 -29.09 -1.97
N ASP A 265 -12.07 -28.92 -2.31
CA ASP A 265 -13.06 -29.99 -2.24
C ASP A 265 -12.87 -31.03 -3.37
N ALA A 266 -13.75 -32.05 -3.40
CA ALA A 266 -13.68 -33.13 -4.39
C ALA A 266 -13.97 -32.66 -5.84
N GLU A 267 -14.50 -31.44 -6.00
CA GLU A 267 -14.80 -30.77 -7.26
C GLU A 267 -13.70 -29.73 -7.64
N GLY A 268 -12.78 -29.40 -6.73
CA GLY A 268 -11.68 -28.46 -6.91
C GLY A 268 -11.96 -27.01 -6.45
N ASN A 269 -13.04 -26.77 -5.71
CA ASN A 269 -13.35 -25.46 -5.14
C ASN A 269 -12.62 -25.27 -3.81
N TYR A 270 -12.14 -24.05 -3.55
CA TYR A 270 -11.47 -23.69 -2.29
C TYR A 270 -12.43 -22.90 -1.39
N ASP A 271 -12.28 -23.07 -0.06
CA ASP A 271 -12.89 -22.23 0.97
C ASP A 271 -11.93 -22.11 2.16
N PHE A 272 -11.33 -20.95 2.35
CA PHE A 272 -10.40 -20.68 3.44
C PHE A 272 -11.08 -20.05 4.68
N SER A 273 -12.40 -19.85 4.66
CA SER A 273 -13.14 -19.10 5.69
C SER A 273 -12.99 -19.69 7.10
N THR A 274 -12.76 -21.00 7.23
CA THR A 274 -12.52 -21.66 8.51
C THR A 274 -11.25 -21.20 9.24
N ILE A 275 -10.24 -20.71 8.52
CA ILE A 275 -8.98 -20.20 9.10
C ILE A 275 -9.25 -19.02 10.04
N TYR A 276 -10.16 -18.14 9.63
CA TYR A 276 -10.46 -16.89 10.31
C TYR A 276 -11.43 -17.02 11.49
N LYS A 277 -11.99 -18.22 11.71
CA LYS A 277 -13.06 -18.53 12.68
C LYS A 277 -12.94 -17.85 14.05
N TYR A 278 -11.73 -17.76 14.61
CA TYR A 278 -11.52 -17.19 15.95
C TYR A 278 -11.03 -15.74 15.93
N ILE A 279 -10.43 -15.27 14.83
CA ILE A 279 -9.92 -13.89 14.72
C ILE A 279 -10.94 -12.91 14.14
N THR A 280 -11.95 -13.38 13.39
CA THR A 280 -13.04 -12.55 12.85
C THR A 280 -13.69 -11.60 13.86
N PRO A 281 -13.98 -12.00 15.13
CA PRO A 281 -14.53 -11.07 16.13
C PRO A 281 -13.60 -9.90 16.49
N TYR A 282 -12.30 -10.01 16.23
CA TYR A 282 -11.28 -9.00 16.49
C TYR A 282 -11.04 -8.15 15.24
N TYR A 283 -10.82 -8.78 14.07
CA TYR A 283 -10.72 -8.06 12.79
C TYR A 283 -11.98 -7.26 12.44
N SER A 284 -13.16 -7.69 12.89
CA SER A 284 -14.44 -6.95 12.71
C SER A 284 -14.76 -5.95 13.85
N ALA A 285 -13.80 -5.63 14.73
CA ALA A 285 -14.00 -4.73 15.87
C ALA A 285 -13.51 -3.27 15.67
N PRO A 286 -12.45 -2.98 14.89
CA PRO A 286 -12.13 -1.63 14.45
C PRO A 286 -13.22 -0.97 13.59
N ASP A 287 -13.17 0.36 13.45
CA ASP A 287 -13.98 1.09 12.46
C ASP A 287 -13.49 0.88 11.02
N PHE A 288 -12.24 0.42 10.85
CA PHE A 288 -11.62 0.04 9.58
C PHE A 288 -10.44 -0.91 9.84
N MET A 289 -10.31 -1.98 9.04
CA MET A 289 -9.26 -3.00 9.21
C MET A 289 -8.41 -3.19 7.95
N THR A 290 -7.09 -3.27 8.10
CA THR A 290 -6.11 -3.52 7.03
C THR A 290 -5.36 -4.85 7.19
N CYS A 291 -4.84 -5.40 6.10
CA CYS A 291 -3.81 -6.45 6.15
C CYS A 291 -2.93 -6.44 4.89
N GLU A 292 -1.80 -7.13 4.93
CA GLU A 292 -0.95 -7.41 3.76
C GLU A 292 -1.32 -8.76 3.14
N PHE A 293 -1.53 -8.81 1.81
CA PHE A 293 -1.75 -10.04 1.07
C PHE A 293 -0.58 -10.28 0.09
N GLU A 294 0.18 -11.33 0.36
CA GLU A 294 1.43 -11.62 -0.33
C GLU A 294 1.24 -12.78 -1.33
N GLY A 295 1.14 -12.42 -2.60
CA GLY A 295 0.98 -13.36 -3.71
C GLY A 295 0.19 -12.78 -4.87
N ALA A 296 0.02 -13.58 -5.91
CA ALA A 296 -0.67 -13.20 -7.14
C ALA A 296 -1.88 -14.11 -7.43
N LEU A 297 -2.95 -13.53 -7.97
CA LEU A 297 -4.14 -14.25 -8.43
C LEU A 297 -4.04 -14.51 -9.94
N ALA A 298 -3.10 -15.38 -10.34
CA ALA A 298 -2.93 -15.77 -11.75
C ALA A 298 -4.06 -16.68 -12.29
N GLY A 299 -4.87 -17.27 -11.40
CA GLY A 299 -6.04 -18.07 -11.74
C GLY A 299 -5.72 -19.52 -12.14
N PRO A 300 -6.75 -20.38 -12.29
CA PRO A 300 -6.58 -21.83 -12.33
C PRO A 300 -5.87 -22.35 -13.60
N GLU A 301 -5.87 -21.58 -14.69
CA GLU A 301 -5.16 -21.95 -15.94
C GLU A 301 -3.63 -21.73 -15.84
N ALA A 302 -3.16 -20.87 -14.93
CA ALA A 302 -1.74 -20.76 -14.57
C ALA A 302 -1.30 -21.86 -13.58
N GLY A 303 -2.27 -22.44 -12.87
CA GLY A 303 -2.05 -23.30 -11.70
C GLY A 303 -1.96 -22.49 -10.41
N TYR A 304 -2.06 -23.22 -9.28
CA TYR A 304 -1.87 -22.66 -7.95
C TYR A 304 -0.63 -23.27 -7.30
N SER A 305 0.08 -22.48 -6.50
CA SER A 305 1.34 -22.88 -5.87
C SER A 305 1.66 -21.97 -4.69
N GLY A 306 2.40 -22.50 -3.71
CA GLY A 306 3.15 -21.67 -2.77
C GLY A 306 4.62 -21.55 -3.19
N TYR A 307 5.49 -21.27 -2.21
CA TYR A 307 6.94 -21.09 -2.39
C TYR A 307 7.58 -21.98 -3.48
N PRO A 308 8.35 -21.40 -4.43
CA PRO A 308 8.81 -20.02 -4.48
C PRO A 308 7.91 -19.05 -5.27
N LEU A 309 6.75 -19.50 -5.77
CA LEU A 309 5.83 -18.66 -6.57
C LEU A 309 4.41 -18.78 -6.02
N PHE A 310 3.93 -17.76 -5.32
CA PHE A 310 2.69 -17.78 -4.55
C PHE A 310 1.48 -17.40 -5.41
N LEU A 311 1.02 -18.38 -6.19
CA LEU A 311 -0.16 -18.27 -7.05
C LEU A 311 -1.39 -18.78 -6.29
N SER A 312 -2.20 -17.86 -5.79
CA SER A 312 -3.32 -18.16 -4.89
C SER A 312 -4.68 -18.31 -5.60
N PRO A 313 -5.61 -19.13 -5.08
CA PRO A 313 -6.98 -19.18 -5.57
C PRO A 313 -7.77 -17.92 -5.21
N ASP A 314 -8.45 -17.33 -6.20
CA ASP A 314 -9.20 -16.05 -6.12
C ASP A 314 -10.07 -15.85 -4.86
N ILE A 315 -10.62 -16.92 -4.31
CA ILE A 315 -11.50 -16.89 -3.13
C ILE A 315 -10.79 -16.40 -1.85
N ILE A 316 -9.45 -16.46 -1.78
CA ILE A 316 -8.71 -16.03 -0.57
C ILE A 316 -9.00 -14.57 -0.22
N ILE A 317 -9.04 -13.67 -1.21
CA ILE A 317 -9.25 -12.24 -0.95
C ILE A 317 -10.68 -11.93 -0.47
N GLU A 318 -11.65 -12.76 -0.88
CA GLU A 318 -13.02 -12.74 -0.35
C GLU A 318 -13.07 -13.32 1.07
N ASN A 319 -12.34 -14.40 1.37
CA ASN A 319 -12.26 -14.94 2.73
C ASN A 319 -11.56 -13.97 3.71
N ILE A 320 -10.52 -13.25 3.26
CA ILE A 320 -9.88 -12.17 4.01
C ILE A 320 -10.88 -11.04 4.28
N LYS A 321 -11.61 -10.59 3.26
CA LYS A 321 -12.66 -9.56 3.40
C LYS A 321 -13.76 -9.97 4.36
N ASP A 322 -14.31 -11.17 4.19
CA ASP A 322 -15.40 -11.72 5.02
C ASP A 322 -14.97 -11.99 6.47
N SER A 323 -13.66 -11.95 6.77
CA SER A 323 -13.13 -11.99 8.14
C SER A 323 -13.21 -10.64 8.88
N GLY A 324 -13.40 -9.54 8.15
CA GLY A 324 -13.48 -8.17 8.70
C GLY A 324 -12.55 -7.15 8.03
N VAL A 325 -11.66 -7.56 7.11
CA VAL A 325 -10.68 -6.66 6.48
C VAL A 325 -11.31 -5.82 5.37
N ASP A 326 -11.17 -4.49 5.45
CA ASP A 326 -11.70 -3.54 4.47
C ASP A 326 -10.74 -3.27 3.30
N LEU A 327 -9.44 -3.16 3.59
CA LEU A 327 -8.37 -2.76 2.66
C LEU A 327 -7.20 -3.75 2.72
N GLN A 328 -6.75 -4.22 1.56
CA GLN A 328 -5.65 -5.19 1.45
C GLN A 328 -4.46 -4.56 0.72
N PHE A 329 -3.28 -4.63 1.33
CA PHE A 329 -2.03 -4.15 0.75
C PHE A 329 -1.43 -5.19 -0.20
N LEU A 330 -0.89 -4.71 -1.32
CA LEU A 330 -0.46 -5.52 -2.48
C LEU A 330 0.93 -5.14 -3.01
N ALA A 331 1.58 -4.10 -2.49
CA ALA A 331 2.99 -3.87 -2.79
C ALA A 331 3.87 -4.87 -2.00
N THR A 332 3.85 -6.13 -2.42
CA THR A 332 4.70 -7.21 -1.88
C THR A 332 5.67 -7.73 -2.93
N ASN A 333 6.76 -8.36 -2.49
CA ASN A 333 7.76 -8.97 -3.38
C ASN A 333 7.16 -10.04 -4.34
N HIS A 334 6.05 -10.68 -3.92
CA HIS A 334 5.39 -11.80 -4.61
C HIS A 334 4.20 -11.40 -5.51
N ILE A 335 3.81 -10.12 -5.56
CA ILE A 335 2.68 -9.64 -6.39
C ILE A 335 2.86 -9.90 -7.90
N TYR A 336 4.11 -10.10 -8.34
CA TYR A 336 4.48 -10.32 -9.73
C TYR A 336 4.89 -11.79 -10.04
N ASP A 337 4.65 -12.73 -9.13
CA ASP A 337 4.97 -14.16 -9.32
C ASP A 337 4.23 -14.80 -10.51
N GLY A 338 3.06 -14.26 -10.87
CA GLY A 338 2.30 -14.64 -12.06
C GLY A 338 2.74 -13.94 -13.36
N GLY A 339 3.79 -13.10 -13.30
CA GLY A 339 4.15 -12.16 -14.37
C GLY A 339 3.08 -11.11 -14.66
N SER A 340 3.27 -10.32 -15.71
CA SER A 340 2.35 -9.24 -16.13
C SER A 340 0.88 -9.70 -16.26
N ASP A 341 0.64 -10.87 -16.89
CA ASP A 341 -0.71 -11.45 -17.01
C ASP A 341 -1.36 -11.72 -15.63
N GLY A 342 -0.60 -12.27 -14.67
CA GLY A 342 -1.08 -12.53 -13.32
C GLY A 342 -1.21 -11.28 -12.45
N PHE A 343 -0.32 -10.31 -12.64
CA PHE A 343 -0.33 -8.99 -11.99
C PHE A 343 -1.60 -8.21 -12.36
N HIS A 344 -1.86 -8.01 -13.66
CA HIS A 344 -3.09 -7.39 -14.12
C HIS A 344 -4.34 -8.18 -13.75
N ARG A 345 -4.30 -9.53 -13.84
CA ARG A 345 -5.43 -10.36 -13.40
C ARG A 345 -5.75 -10.16 -11.91
N THR A 346 -4.74 -9.99 -11.06
CA THR A 346 -4.94 -9.75 -9.63
C THR A 346 -5.79 -8.51 -9.41
N MET A 347 -5.40 -7.36 -9.99
CA MET A 347 -6.17 -6.12 -9.90
C MET A 347 -7.59 -6.24 -10.49
N GLN A 348 -7.76 -7.00 -11.57
CA GLN A 348 -9.08 -7.27 -12.16
C GLN A 348 -9.99 -8.07 -11.22
N VAL A 349 -9.46 -9.06 -10.49
CA VAL A 349 -10.24 -9.80 -9.49
C VAL A 349 -10.63 -8.88 -8.33
N TYR A 350 -9.75 -8.00 -7.83
CA TYR A 350 -10.10 -7.02 -6.80
C TYR A 350 -11.23 -6.06 -7.25
N ASP A 351 -11.21 -5.54 -8.49
CA ASP A 351 -12.30 -4.70 -9.04
C ASP A 351 -13.60 -5.49 -9.21
N GLU A 352 -13.56 -6.71 -9.78
CA GLU A 352 -14.74 -7.57 -9.92
C GLU A 352 -15.38 -7.90 -8.56
N LYS A 353 -14.57 -8.15 -7.52
CA LYS A 353 -15.03 -8.43 -6.15
C LYS A 353 -15.35 -7.18 -5.32
N ASN A 354 -15.07 -5.99 -5.85
CA ASN A 354 -15.26 -4.71 -5.16
C ASN A 354 -14.58 -4.73 -3.78
N ILE A 355 -13.29 -5.07 -3.75
CA ILE A 355 -12.42 -5.07 -2.55
C ILE A 355 -11.42 -3.93 -2.70
N ALA A 356 -11.20 -3.14 -1.64
CA ALA A 356 -10.24 -2.05 -1.69
C ALA A 356 -8.80 -2.60 -1.59
N PHE A 357 -7.89 -2.01 -2.36
CA PHE A 357 -6.46 -2.33 -2.32
C PHE A 357 -5.61 -1.08 -2.52
N SER A 358 -4.33 -1.17 -2.18
CA SER A 358 -3.31 -0.14 -2.43
C SER A 358 -2.06 -0.78 -3.05
N GLY A 359 -0.98 0.00 -3.21
CA GLY A 359 0.33 -0.48 -3.62
C GLY A 359 0.50 -0.74 -5.12
N VAL A 360 -0.57 -1.10 -5.83
CA VAL A 360 -0.59 -1.39 -7.27
C VAL A 360 -1.72 -0.67 -7.99
N ARG A 361 -1.58 -0.44 -9.30
CA ARG A 361 -2.57 0.27 -10.13
C ARG A 361 -2.63 -0.25 -11.55
N GLU A 362 -3.82 -0.24 -12.16
CA GLU A 362 -4.01 -0.66 -13.56
C GLU A 362 -3.47 0.37 -14.59
N LYS A 363 -3.21 1.62 -14.16
CA LYS A 363 -2.74 2.74 -15.02
C LYS A 363 -1.95 3.76 -14.20
N ASN A 364 -0.92 4.37 -14.80
CA ASN A 364 -0.16 5.50 -14.23
C ASN A 364 -1.01 6.79 -14.05
N SER A 365 -2.27 6.80 -14.53
CA SER A 365 -3.25 7.88 -14.29
C SER A 365 -4.00 7.75 -12.97
N ASP A 366 -3.95 6.57 -12.37
CA ASP A 366 -4.71 6.21 -11.19
C ASP A 366 -3.81 6.43 -9.97
N LYS A 367 -4.39 6.65 -8.78
CA LYS A 367 -3.63 7.13 -7.62
C LYS A 367 -2.70 6.05 -7.08
N GLN A 368 -1.52 6.47 -6.61
CA GLN A 368 -0.57 5.63 -5.86
C GLN A 368 -0.99 5.40 -4.39
N TYR A 369 -2.19 5.84 -4.00
CA TYR A 369 -2.66 5.86 -2.61
C TYR A 369 -4.19 5.87 -2.55
N VAL A 370 -4.74 5.47 -1.40
CA VAL A 370 -6.17 5.50 -1.06
C VAL A 370 -6.42 6.60 -0.02
N VAL A 371 -7.62 7.21 0.00
CA VAL A 371 -8.06 8.09 1.10
C VAL A 371 -9.51 7.79 1.44
N GLU A 372 -9.74 7.07 2.55
CA GLU A 372 -11.08 6.67 2.99
C GLU A 372 -11.66 7.60 4.07
N GLU A 373 -12.99 7.72 4.09
CA GLU A 373 -13.74 8.55 5.05
C GLU A 373 -14.35 7.69 6.18
N ILE A 374 -13.49 7.26 7.10
CA ILE A 374 -13.79 6.33 8.20
C ILE A 374 -14.50 7.10 9.32
N ASN A 375 -15.79 6.82 9.51
CA ASN A 375 -16.69 7.55 10.41
C ASN A 375 -16.63 9.09 10.27
N GLY A 376 -16.25 9.60 9.08
CA GLY A 376 -16.07 11.04 8.83
C GLY A 376 -14.73 11.61 9.30
N VAL A 377 -13.72 10.79 9.58
CA VAL A 377 -12.29 11.18 9.53
C VAL A 377 -11.74 10.73 8.18
N LYS A 378 -10.88 11.52 7.55
CA LYS A 378 -10.16 11.06 6.36
C LYS A 378 -8.78 10.52 6.69
N VAL A 379 -8.57 9.23 6.43
CA VAL A 379 -7.27 8.56 6.58
C VAL A 379 -6.71 8.25 5.20
N GLY A 380 -5.48 8.68 4.94
CA GLY A 380 -4.72 8.32 3.75
C GLY A 380 -3.91 7.05 4.00
N PHE A 381 -3.96 6.13 3.04
CA PHE A 381 -3.20 4.88 3.06
C PHE A 381 -2.30 4.81 1.82
N ILE A 382 -1.02 4.58 2.04
CA ILE A 382 -0.04 4.31 0.99
C ILE A 382 0.75 3.05 1.34
N ASP A 383 1.29 2.38 0.34
CA ASP A 383 1.78 1.00 0.41
C ASP A 383 2.97 0.87 -0.55
N TYR A 384 4.07 0.26 -0.15
CA TYR A 384 5.35 0.25 -0.89
C TYR A 384 6.18 -1.03 -0.68
N VAL A 385 6.76 -1.55 -1.77
CA VAL A 385 7.64 -2.73 -1.81
C VAL A 385 9.11 -2.37 -2.03
N TYR A 386 10.03 -3.11 -1.40
CA TYR A 386 11.44 -3.06 -1.74
C TYR A 386 11.75 -3.67 -3.13
N GLU A 387 12.71 -3.10 -3.85
CA GLU A 387 13.24 -3.67 -5.10
C GLU A 387 14.45 -4.58 -4.87
N THR A 388 14.67 -5.49 -5.82
CA THR A 388 15.79 -6.43 -5.84
C THR A 388 16.77 -6.16 -7.00
N ASP A 389 18.05 -6.55 -6.85
CA ASP A 389 19.11 -6.16 -7.81
C ASP A 389 18.84 -6.71 -9.23
N GLY A 390 18.40 -5.82 -10.14
CA GLY A 390 17.97 -6.14 -11.51
C GLY A 390 18.26 -5.05 -12.56
N THR A 391 17.42 -5.00 -13.61
CA THR A 391 17.45 -3.96 -14.66
C THR A 391 16.02 -3.48 -14.92
N GLY A 392 15.72 -2.23 -14.58
CA GLY A 392 14.34 -1.80 -14.35
C GLY A 392 13.79 -2.40 -13.05
N THR A 393 12.54 -2.10 -12.73
CA THR A 393 11.88 -2.59 -11.51
C THR A 393 11.89 -4.11 -11.44
N ASN A 394 12.24 -4.66 -10.28
CA ASN A 394 12.52 -6.09 -10.13
C ASN A 394 12.14 -6.58 -8.73
N LEU A 395 11.15 -7.47 -8.64
CA LEU A 395 10.62 -8.00 -7.37
C LEU A 395 10.95 -9.50 -7.29
N ASN A 396 11.41 -9.98 -6.13
CA ASN A 396 11.82 -11.39 -5.93
C ASN A 396 12.80 -11.90 -7.03
N GLY A 397 13.68 -11.04 -7.55
CA GLY A 397 14.58 -11.37 -8.65
C GLY A 397 13.94 -11.48 -10.04
N ILE A 398 12.62 -11.27 -10.16
CA ILE A 398 11.82 -11.26 -11.39
C ILE A 398 11.76 -9.84 -11.96
N PRO A 399 12.21 -9.58 -13.20
CA PRO A 399 12.07 -8.27 -13.82
C PRO A 399 10.63 -8.02 -14.27
N LEU A 400 10.10 -6.84 -13.92
CA LEU A 400 8.81 -6.37 -14.42
C LEU A 400 8.91 -5.97 -15.89
N ALA A 401 7.79 -6.02 -16.61
CA ALA A 401 7.69 -5.51 -17.97
C ALA A 401 7.88 -3.97 -17.97
N GLU A 402 8.35 -3.38 -19.08
CA GLU A 402 8.65 -1.94 -19.16
C GLU A 402 7.37 -1.09 -19.04
N GLU A 403 6.24 -1.66 -19.46
CA GLU A 403 4.89 -1.14 -19.24
C GLU A 403 4.41 -1.19 -17.77
N ASP A 404 5.01 -2.04 -16.93
CA ASP A 404 4.53 -2.34 -15.57
C ASP A 404 5.36 -1.68 -14.46
N TRP A 405 6.56 -1.14 -14.76
CA TRP A 405 7.43 -0.48 -13.77
C TRP A 405 6.69 0.64 -13.01
N ASP A 406 6.00 1.50 -13.75
CA ASP A 406 5.21 2.61 -13.20
C ASP A 406 3.84 2.17 -12.61
N LEU A 407 3.56 0.86 -12.49
CA LEU A 407 2.28 0.32 -11.99
C LEU A 407 2.35 -0.28 -10.57
N VAL A 408 3.55 -0.48 -10.02
CA VAL A 408 3.76 -0.81 -8.60
C VAL A 408 4.27 0.43 -7.86
N ASN A 409 4.01 0.52 -6.56
CA ASN A 409 4.70 1.42 -5.65
C ASN A 409 5.94 0.71 -5.11
N SER A 410 7.12 1.03 -5.62
CA SER A 410 8.38 0.37 -5.23
C SER A 410 9.48 1.36 -4.84
N PHE A 411 10.51 0.86 -4.16
CA PHE A 411 11.72 1.63 -3.84
C PHE A 411 13.00 0.79 -3.97
N ASP A 412 14.00 1.33 -4.66
CA ASP A 412 15.36 0.78 -4.67
C ASP A 412 16.17 1.35 -3.49
N TYR A 413 16.70 0.49 -2.63
CA TYR A 413 17.66 0.86 -1.57
C TYR A 413 18.92 1.57 -2.11
N ASN A 414 19.22 1.47 -3.42
CA ASN A 414 20.31 2.18 -4.08
C ASN A 414 19.91 3.59 -4.61
N ASP A 415 18.63 3.97 -4.64
CA ASP A 415 18.12 5.30 -5.06
C ASP A 415 16.93 5.82 -4.22
N LEU A 416 17.09 5.78 -2.88
CA LEU A 416 16.07 6.26 -1.94
C LEU A 416 15.69 7.74 -2.12
N ASP A 417 16.55 8.59 -2.72
CA ASP A 417 16.22 10.00 -3.03
C ASP A 417 15.05 10.12 -4.03
N SER A 418 14.91 9.19 -4.97
CA SER A 418 13.77 9.12 -5.89
C SER A 418 12.48 8.71 -5.15
N PHE A 419 12.56 7.68 -4.30
CA PHE A 419 11.45 7.24 -3.44
C PHE A 419 10.96 8.35 -2.51
N TYR A 420 11.86 8.97 -1.72
CA TYR A 420 11.51 10.05 -0.79
C TYR A 420 10.83 11.23 -1.49
N LYS A 421 11.23 11.53 -2.72
CA LYS A 421 10.61 12.57 -3.55
C LYS A 421 9.24 12.16 -4.05
N GLU A 422 9.03 10.90 -4.43
CA GLU A 422 7.70 10.42 -4.83
C GLU A 422 6.73 10.42 -3.66
N ILE A 423 7.08 9.77 -2.54
CA ILE A 423 6.19 9.69 -1.37
C ILE A 423 5.90 11.07 -0.77
N GLN A 424 6.83 12.04 -0.86
CA GLN A 424 6.55 13.44 -0.52
C GLN A 424 5.44 14.06 -1.39
N ASN A 425 5.41 13.78 -2.69
CA ASN A 425 4.34 14.25 -3.58
C ASN A 425 3.01 13.53 -3.29
N ASN A 426 3.06 12.24 -2.94
CA ASN A 426 1.87 11.47 -2.54
C ASN A 426 1.29 11.96 -1.21
N ILE A 427 2.12 12.24 -0.21
CA ILE A 427 1.71 12.86 1.06
C ILE A 427 1.06 14.23 0.82
N ALA A 428 1.63 15.07 -0.04
CA ALA A 428 1.03 16.36 -0.41
C ALA A 428 -0.30 16.20 -1.17
N SER A 429 -0.45 15.14 -1.96
CA SER A 429 -1.66 14.84 -2.73
C SER A 429 -2.77 14.25 -1.85
N MET A 430 -2.45 13.31 -0.93
CA MET A 430 -3.35 12.83 0.13
C MET A 430 -3.88 14.00 0.97
N LYS A 431 -2.99 14.89 1.45
CA LYS A 431 -3.39 16.10 2.19
C LYS A 431 -4.26 17.05 1.35
N SER A 432 -4.09 17.07 0.02
CA SER A 432 -4.93 17.84 -0.91
C SER A 432 -6.31 17.21 -1.18
N ASP A 433 -6.44 15.88 -1.12
CA ASP A 433 -7.74 15.17 -1.07
C ASP A 433 -8.44 15.30 0.29
N GLY A 434 -7.72 15.83 1.29
CA GLY A 434 -8.19 16.09 2.65
C GLY A 434 -7.89 14.99 3.66
N ALA A 435 -6.90 14.12 3.42
CA ALA A 435 -6.39 13.20 4.43
C ALA A 435 -5.87 13.98 5.65
N GLN A 436 -6.34 13.61 6.83
CA GLN A 436 -6.02 14.24 8.12
C GLN A 436 -4.96 13.45 8.89
N PHE A 437 -4.85 12.16 8.60
CA PHE A 437 -3.89 11.20 9.13
C PHE A 437 -3.38 10.34 7.97
N ILE A 438 -2.10 9.95 7.95
CA ILE A 438 -1.49 9.13 6.90
C ILE A 438 -0.79 7.92 7.48
N ILE A 439 -1.14 6.74 6.96
CA ILE A 439 -0.52 5.46 7.27
C ILE A 439 0.26 4.99 6.04
N ALA A 440 1.49 4.52 6.25
CA ALA A 440 2.32 3.87 5.24
C ALA A 440 2.54 2.41 5.58
N GLN A 441 2.06 1.49 4.74
CA GLN A 441 2.50 0.11 4.72
C GLN A 441 3.88 0.04 4.05
N MET A 442 4.82 -0.67 4.69
CA MET A 442 6.18 -0.85 4.19
C MET A 442 6.53 -2.33 4.20
N HIS A 443 6.53 -2.97 3.03
CA HIS A 443 7.01 -4.34 2.85
C HIS A 443 8.53 -4.28 2.63
N TRP A 444 9.31 -4.54 3.68
CA TRP A 444 10.72 -4.12 3.78
C TRP A 444 11.57 -4.93 4.79
N GLY A 445 12.84 -4.56 4.98
CA GLY A 445 13.72 -5.23 5.95
C GLY A 445 14.37 -6.49 5.39
N ILE A 446 14.59 -7.50 6.25
CA ILE A 446 15.28 -8.75 5.92
C ILE A 446 14.51 -9.92 6.53
N GLU A 447 14.24 -10.97 5.76
CA GLU A 447 13.60 -12.19 6.25
C GLU A 447 14.28 -12.77 7.52
N TYR A 448 13.44 -13.15 8.48
CA TYR A 448 13.79 -13.85 9.71
C TYR A 448 14.81 -13.13 10.61
N GLN A 449 14.79 -11.79 10.62
CA GLN A 449 15.50 -10.97 11.59
C GLN A 449 14.50 -10.36 12.57
N LEU A 450 14.68 -10.59 13.88
CA LEU A 450 13.79 -10.07 14.93
C LEU A 450 13.99 -8.57 15.17
N GLU A 451 15.18 -8.05 14.86
CA GLU A 451 15.51 -6.63 15.00
C GLU A 451 15.56 -5.97 13.61
N GLU A 452 15.10 -4.73 13.51
CA GLU A 452 15.23 -3.92 12.30
C GLU A 452 16.69 -3.64 11.93
N ALA A 453 16.94 -3.35 10.64
CA ALA A 453 18.24 -2.92 10.16
C ALA A 453 18.39 -1.39 10.17
N ASP A 454 19.62 -0.87 10.30
CA ASP A 454 19.98 0.57 10.29
C ASP A 454 19.27 1.40 9.19
N TYR A 455 18.95 0.79 8.05
CA TYR A 455 18.27 1.46 6.94
C TYR A 455 16.74 1.57 7.11
N GLN A 456 16.09 0.65 7.84
CA GLN A 456 14.68 0.79 8.22
C GLN A 456 14.53 1.99 9.17
N ASP A 457 15.47 2.16 10.11
CA ASP A 457 15.61 3.37 10.95
C ASP A 457 15.82 4.65 10.12
N GLU A 458 16.86 4.68 9.25
CA GLU A 458 17.14 5.86 8.40
C GLU A 458 15.94 6.21 7.49
N MET A 459 15.17 5.21 7.03
CA MET A 459 13.94 5.39 6.24
C MET A 459 12.75 5.85 7.09
N ALA A 460 12.48 5.22 8.24
CA ALA A 460 11.36 5.55 9.12
C ALA A 460 11.45 6.98 9.63
N GLN A 461 12.64 7.42 10.08
CA GLN A 461 12.87 8.81 10.49
C GLN A 461 12.63 9.77 9.32
N LYS A 462 13.00 9.38 8.09
CA LYS A 462 12.77 10.19 6.90
C LYS A 462 11.29 10.29 6.51
N LEU A 463 10.51 9.24 6.72
CA LEU A 463 9.06 9.23 6.50
C LEU A 463 8.31 10.05 7.57
N CYS A 464 8.76 9.99 8.83
CA CYS A 464 8.32 10.87 9.91
C CYS A 464 8.54 12.36 9.53
N ASP A 465 9.75 12.72 9.08
CA ASP A 465 10.09 14.09 8.63
C ASP A 465 9.28 14.57 7.41
N LEU A 466 8.76 13.64 6.58
CA LEU A 466 7.85 13.97 5.47
C LEU A 466 6.38 14.09 5.90
N GLY A 467 6.06 13.72 7.14
CA GLY A 467 4.74 13.81 7.74
C GLY A 467 3.82 12.64 7.38
N VAL A 468 4.35 11.43 7.40
CA VAL A 468 3.59 10.19 7.71
C VAL A 468 3.26 10.20 9.22
N ASN A 469 2.14 9.60 9.62
CA ASN A 469 1.71 9.55 11.03
C ASN A 469 1.85 8.16 11.68
N ALA A 470 1.75 7.09 10.89
CA ALA A 470 2.08 5.74 11.30
C ALA A 470 2.76 4.96 10.16
N ILE A 471 3.77 4.16 10.49
CA ILE A 471 4.29 3.09 9.65
C ILE A 471 3.80 1.75 10.20
N ILE A 472 3.33 0.90 9.29
CA ILE A 472 3.04 -0.51 9.52
C ILE A 472 3.98 -1.32 8.62
N GLY A 473 4.73 -2.25 9.20
CA GLY A 473 5.72 -3.05 8.48
C GLY A 473 5.26 -4.47 8.15
N GLY A 474 5.71 -4.98 7.01
CA GLY A 474 5.61 -6.37 6.56
C GLY A 474 6.91 -6.84 5.90
N HIS A 475 6.92 -8.08 5.40
CA HIS A 475 8.05 -8.87 4.83
C HIS A 475 8.90 -9.77 5.77
N PRO A 476 9.42 -9.39 6.95
CA PRO A 476 10.38 -10.23 7.71
C PRO A 476 9.89 -11.62 8.15
N HIS A 477 8.58 -11.92 8.04
CA HIS A 477 7.90 -13.16 8.49
C HIS A 477 8.01 -13.49 9.98
N CYS A 478 8.64 -12.63 10.76
CA CYS A 478 8.59 -12.57 12.21
C CYS A 478 8.26 -11.14 12.63
N GLU A 479 7.83 -10.96 13.87
CA GLU A 479 7.59 -9.64 14.44
C GLU A 479 8.91 -8.86 14.58
N GLN A 480 8.86 -7.53 14.45
CA GLN A 480 9.99 -6.62 14.69
C GLN A 480 9.51 -5.40 15.50
N PRO A 481 10.37 -4.80 16.36
CA PRO A 481 10.01 -3.78 17.34
C PRO A 481 9.00 -2.69 16.91
N ILE A 482 8.21 -2.28 17.90
CA ILE A 482 7.47 -1.03 17.87
C ILE A 482 8.41 0.11 18.29
N ASP A 483 8.36 1.25 17.60
CA ASP A 483 9.00 2.47 18.08
C ASP A 483 8.15 3.74 17.87
N VAL A 484 8.61 4.86 18.42
CA VAL A 484 8.04 6.18 18.21
C VAL A 484 9.14 7.16 17.88
N LEU A 485 9.03 7.73 16.68
CA LEU A 485 10.02 8.62 16.10
C LEU A 485 9.56 10.07 16.22
N ASP A 486 10.44 10.94 16.71
CA ASP A 486 10.20 12.38 16.77
C ASP A 486 10.41 13.02 15.39
N THR A 487 9.53 13.93 14.99
CA THR A 487 9.77 14.79 13.82
C THR A 487 11.01 15.68 14.05
N SER A 488 11.87 15.85 13.03
CA SER A 488 13.12 16.64 13.18
C SER A 488 12.91 18.12 13.51
N ASP A 489 11.69 18.67 13.37
CA ASP A 489 11.33 20.02 13.80
C ASP A 489 10.64 20.09 15.18
N GLY A 490 10.36 18.93 15.80
CA GLY A 490 9.69 18.80 17.08
C GLY A 490 8.19 19.14 17.06
N SER A 491 7.54 19.08 15.90
CA SER A 491 6.11 19.39 15.75
C SER A 491 5.16 18.26 16.16
N GLY A 492 5.64 17.01 16.16
CA GLY A 492 4.89 15.82 16.57
C GLY A 492 5.70 14.52 16.49
N HIS A 493 5.00 13.40 16.60
CA HIS A 493 5.56 12.04 16.65
C HIS A 493 4.90 11.14 15.60
N MET A 494 5.62 10.12 15.14
CA MET A 494 5.13 9.06 14.25
C MET A 494 5.23 7.70 14.97
N PHE A 495 4.19 6.89 14.90
CA PHE A 495 4.22 5.48 15.33
C PHE A 495 4.93 4.62 14.27
N CYS A 496 5.71 3.63 14.69
CA CYS A 496 6.25 2.59 13.82
C CYS A 496 6.03 1.22 14.46
N ILE A 497 5.64 0.23 13.66
CA ILE A 497 5.91 -1.19 13.93
C ILE A 497 6.72 -1.72 12.74
N TYR A 498 7.93 -2.22 12.99
CA TYR A 498 8.85 -2.58 11.89
C TYR A 498 8.42 -3.85 11.14
N SER A 499 7.68 -4.75 11.79
CA SER A 499 6.99 -5.89 11.19
C SER A 499 5.87 -6.40 12.11
N GLU A 500 4.65 -6.56 11.58
CA GLU A 500 3.54 -7.25 12.26
C GLU A 500 3.66 -8.79 12.25
N GLY A 501 4.71 -9.36 11.65
CA GLY A 501 4.88 -10.82 11.54
C GLY A 501 3.89 -11.49 10.59
N ASN A 502 3.54 -12.75 10.86
CA ASN A 502 2.67 -13.56 10.00
C ASN A 502 1.25 -13.67 10.59
N ALA A 503 0.23 -13.15 9.91
CA ALA A 503 -1.16 -13.50 10.21
C ALA A 503 -1.53 -14.86 9.63
N LEU A 504 -0.96 -15.27 8.49
CA LEU A 504 -1.21 -16.58 7.88
C LEU A 504 -0.04 -17.10 7.05
N SER A 505 0.67 -18.12 7.53
CA SER A 505 1.75 -18.80 6.79
C SER A 505 1.83 -20.31 7.12
N ASN A 506 2.71 -21.04 6.40
CA ASN A 506 3.18 -22.38 6.79
C ASN A 506 4.67 -22.39 7.20
N GLN A 507 5.26 -21.24 7.49
CA GLN A 507 6.59 -21.17 8.10
C GLN A 507 6.50 -21.71 9.54
N ARG A 508 7.26 -22.77 9.86
CA ARG A 508 7.13 -23.50 11.14
C ARG A 508 8.50 -23.89 11.69
N THR A 509 8.60 -23.96 13.02
CA THR A 509 9.83 -24.24 13.79
C THR A 509 10.56 -25.54 13.36
N TYR A 510 9.83 -26.54 12.86
CA TYR A 510 10.36 -27.81 12.35
C TYR A 510 10.52 -27.89 10.82
N LEU A 511 10.29 -26.77 10.10
CA LEU A 511 10.43 -26.66 8.64
C LEU A 511 11.50 -25.66 8.21
N MET A 512 12.05 -24.85 9.12
CA MET A 512 12.95 -23.74 8.82
C MET A 512 14.32 -23.92 9.46
N ASP A 513 15.34 -24.12 8.64
CA ASP A 513 16.74 -24.17 9.11
C ASP A 513 17.27 -22.75 9.44
N GLU A 514 16.65 -21.72 8.85
CA GLU A 514 16.93 -20.29 9.05
C GLU A 514 16.55 -19.80 10.44
N MET A 515 15.34 -20.16 10.88
CA MET A 515 14.72 -19.72 12.13
C MET A 515 13.96 -20.91 12.76
N PRO A 516 14.67 -21.88 13.37
CA PRO A 516 14.08 -23.05 14.03
C PRO A 516 13.50 -22.68 15.40
N THR A 517 12.56 -21.75 15.40
CA THR A 517 11.89 -21.14 16.56
C THR A 517 10.43 -20.83 16.19
N GLY A 518 9.62 -20.45 17.17
CA GLY A 518 8.20 -20.17 16.92
C GLY A 518 7.88 -18.82 16.27
N HIS A 519 8.83 -17.87 16.18
CA HIS A 519 8.58 -16.48 15.74
C HIS A 519 7.97 -16.32 14.34
N THR A 520 8.01 -17.34 13.48
CA THR A 520 7.37 -17.31 12.14
C THR A 520 5.99 -17.97 12.11
N GLU A 521 5.58 -18.56 13.24
CA GLU A 521 4.21 -18.98 13.54
C GLU A 521 3.44 -17.88 14.26
N ASP A 522 4.13 -16.84 14.72
CA ASP A 522 3.61 -15.70 15.50
C ASP A 522 3.36 -14.47 14.61
N GLY A 523 2.54 -13.55 15.11
CA GLY A 523 2.27 -12.26 14.49
C GLY A 523 1.27 -11.44 15.30
N ALA A 524 1.12 -10.16 14.95
CA ALA A 524 0.27 -9.22 15.65
C ALA A 524 -0.99 -8.81 14.87
N MET A 525 -1.93 -8.25 15.63
CA MET A 525 -2.86 -7.22 15.18
C MET A 525 -2.64 -5.97 16.03
N VAL A 526 -2.20 -4.87 15.41
CA VAL A 526 -2.18 -3.54 16.08
C VAL A 526 -3.50 -2.80 15.84
N THR A 527 -3.95 -2.01 16.82
CA THR A 527 -5.11 -1.12 16.69
C THR A 527 -4.79 0.29 17.17
N LEU A 528 -4.78 1.25 16.25
CA LEU A 528 -4.58 2.67 16.52
C LEU A 528 -5.95 3.33 16.80
N THR A 529 -6.15 3.82 18.03
CA THR A 529 -7.28 4.70 18.35
C THR A 529 -6.90 6.14 17.98
N LEU A 530 -7.57 6.72 16.99
CA LEU A 530 -7.32 8.08 16.51
C LEU A 530 -8.36 9.04 17.07
N HIS A 531 -7.91 10.15 17.67
CA HIS A 531 -8.78 11.25 18.10
C HIS A 531 -8.84 12.33 17.02
N GLN A 532 -10.04 12.75 16.63
CA GLN A 532 -10.24 13.96 15.83
C GLN A 532 -10.53 15.14 16.75
N ASN A 533 -9.66 16.14 16.72
CA ASN A 533 -9.87 17.42 17.42
C ASN A 533 -10.85 18.33 16.68
N SER A 534 -11.42 19.31 17.40
CA SER A 534 -12.41 20.25 16.83
C SER A 534 -11.88 21.23 15.78
N ASP A 535 -10.55 21.36 15.63
CA ASP A 535 -9.92 22.10 14.53
C ASP A 535 -9.70 21.25 13.26
N GLY A 536 -9.88 19.93 13.35
CA GLY A 536 -9.69 18.98 12.25
C GLY A 536 -8.34 18.27 12.24
N SER A 537 -7.44 18.57 13.17
CA SER A 537 -6.25 17.73 13.42
C SER A 537 -6.66 16.34 13.94
N VAL A 538 -5.81 15.34 13.68
CA VAL A 538 -6.02 13.95 14.10
C VAL A 538 -4.72 13.42 14.70
N GLU A 539 -4.82 12.80 15.88
CA GLU A 539 -3.68 12.28 16.64
C GLU A 539 -3.96 10.86 17.16
N ILE A 540 -2.91 10.08 17.40
CA ILE A 540 -3.05 8.78 18.08
C ILE A 540 -3.31 9.05 19.57
N LYS A 541 -4.35 8.43 20.11
CA LYS A 541 -4.83 8.56 21.49
C LYS A 541 -4.56 7.33 22.35
N ASP A 542 -4.62 6.15 21.75
CA ASP A 542 -4.24 4.88 22.37
C ASP A 542 -3.84 3.89 21.26
N ILE A 543 -3.09 2.85 21.63
CA ILE A 543 -2.56 1.82 20.73
C ILE A 543 -2.74 0.48 21.44
N ASP A 544 -3.61 -0.39 20.95
CA ASP A 544 -3.71 -1.75 21.49
C ASP A 544 -3.02 -2.76 20.57
N LEU A 545 -2.54 -3.85 21.17
CA LEU A 545 -1.81 -4.93 20.51
C LEU A 545 -2.46 -6.25 20.92
N LEU A 546 -2.81 -7.06 19.92
CA LEU A 546 -3.29 -8.41 20.08
C LEU A 546 -2.24 -9.39 19.51
N PRO A 547 -1.52 -10.14 20.35
CA PRO A 547 -0.70 -11.25 19.88
C PRO A 547 -1.58 -12.35 19.25
N THR A 548 -1.11 -12.94 18.17
CA THR A 548 -1.80 -14.00 17.42
C THR A 548 -0.84 -15.13 17.04
N TRP A 549 -1.38 -16.34 16.89
CA TRP A 549 -0.62 -17.53 16.53
C TRP A 549 -1.30 -18.28 15.38
N VAL A 550 -0.53 -18.63 14.34
CA VAL A 550 -1.00 -19.40 13.18
C VAL A 550 -0.98 -20.90 13.51
N TYR A 551 -1.85 -21.32 14.43
CA TYR A 551 -1.99 -22.72 14.82
C TYR A 551 -2.22 -23.63 13.62
N ARG A 552 -1.39 -24.67 13.48
CA ARG A 552 -1.50 -25.71 12.43
C ARG A 552 -1.82 -27.06 13.06
N TYR A 553 -2.85 -27.73 12.52
CA TYR A 553 -3.15 -29.12 12.82
C TYR A 553 -3.29 -29.95 11.54
N GLN A 554 -3.48 -31.26 11.70
CA GLN A 554 -3.64 -32.22 10.61
C GLN A 554 -4.94 -33.00 10.86
N ASP A 555 -5.80 -33.08 9.86
CA ASP A 555 -6.97 -33.96 9.85
C ASP A 555 -6.89 -34.99 8.71
N ASN A 556 -8.03 -35.62 8.38
CA ASN A 556 -8.11 -36.62 7.32
C ASN A 556 -7.97 -36.02 5.91
N ASP A 557 -8.30 -34.74 5.75
CA ASP A 557 -8.44 -34.05 4.47
C ASP A 557 -7.22 -33.15 4.19
N GLY A 558 -6.44 -32.76 5.21
CA GLY A 558 -5.10 -32.22 5.03
C GLY A 558 -4.55 -31.45 6.23
N SER A 559 -3.60 -30.55 5.94
CA SER A 559 -3.14 -29.56 6.92
C SER A 559 -4.19 -28.46 7.04
N LYS A 560 -4.63 -28.18 8.27
CA LYS A 560 -5.65 -27.18 8.59
C LYS A 560 -5.06 -26.16 9.56
N TYR A 561 -5.61 -24.95 9.53
CA TYR A 561 -5.02 -23.78 10.17
C TYR A 561 -6.11 -22.97 10.87
N TYR A 562 -5.73 -22.29 11.95
CA TYR A 562 -6.52 -21.23 12.56
C TYR A 562 -5.60 -20.06 12.91
N ILE A 563 -6.09 -18.83 12.74
CA ILE A 563 -5.48 -17.66 13.38
C ILE A 563 -6.07 -17.59 14.79
N LEU A 564 -5.25 -17.83 15.81
CA LEU A 564 -5.68 -17.82 17.21
C LEU A 564 -5.33 -16.47 17.88
N PRO A 565 -6.31 -15.70 18.38
CA PRO A 565 -6.04 -14.58 19.27
C PRO A 565 -5.56 -15.07 20.63
N LEU A 566 -4.59 -14.37 21.23
CA LEU A 566 -3.96 -14.74 22.50
C LEU A 566 -4.30 -13.79 23.66
N ASP A 567 -5.49 -13.17 23.62
CA ASP A 567 -5.99 -12.26 24.67
C ASP A 567 -6.30 -12.97 26.01
N ASP A 568 -6.71 -14.24 25.97
CA ASP A 568 -6.94 -15.11 27.14
C ASP A 568 -6.31 -16.50 26.96
N VAL A 569 -4.96 -16.56 26.88
CA VAL A 569 -4.18 -17.82 26.87
C VAL A 569 -4.56 -18.75 28.03
N ALA A 570 -4.93 -18.19 29.18
CA ALA A 570 -5.38 -18.95 30.35
C ALA A 570 -6.68 -19.74 30.12
N ASN A 571 -7.49 -19.37 29.12
CA ASN A 571 -8.71 -20.07 28.71
C ASN A 571 -8.72 -20.54 27.25
N ILE A 572 -7.61 -20.45 26.50
CA ILE A 572 -7.58 -20.69 25.04
C ILE A 572 -8.18 -22.04 24.60
N GLU A 573 -7.94 -23.10 25.37
CA GLU A 573 -8.49 -24.44 25.10
C GLU A 573 -10.02 -24.51 25.28
N LYS A 574 -10.56 -23.64 26.16
CA LYS A 574 -11.99 -23.53 26.48
C LYS A 574 -12.72 -22.58 25.54
N THR A 575 -12.06 -21.57 24.99
CA THR A 575 -12.64 -20.65 23.99
C THR A 575 -12.62 -21.28 22.60
N THR A 576 -11.53 -21.95 22.21
CA THR A 576 -11.40 -22.64 20.92
C THR A 576 -12.05 -24.03 20.92
N GLY A 577 -12.00 -24.76 22.03
CA GLY A 577 -12.33 -26.19 22.09
C GLY A 577 -11.20 -27.11 21.59
N ILE A 578 -10.01 -26.57 21.34
CA ILE A 578 -8.79 -27.31 20.98
C ILE A 578 -8.06 -27.69 22.27
N SER A 579 -7.66 -28.95 22.43
CA SER A 579 -6.97 -29.44 23.63
C SER A 579 -5.45 -29.52 23.45
N ASP A 580 -4.72 -29.49 24.56
CA ASP A 580 -3.28 -29.69 24.63
C ASP A 580 -2.46 -28.61 23.88
N ILE A 581 -2.97 -27.38 23.80
CA ILE A 581 -2.32 -26.22 23.12
C ILE A 581 -1.94 -25.08 24.08
N GLN A 582 -2.34 -25.11 25.36
CA GLN A 582 -2.14 -23.98 26.26
C GLN A 582 -0.65 -23.56 26.42
N GLN A 583 0.29 -24.50 26.40
CA GLN A 583 1.72 -24.14 26.51
C GLN A 583 2.25 -23.50 25.23
N GLU A 584 1.94 -24.04 24.05
CA GLU A 584 2.40 -23.50 22.76
C GLU A 584 1.83 -22.09 22.52
N ALA A 585 0.57 -21.86 22.91
CA ALA A 585 -0.07 -20.54 22.90
C ALA A 585 0.55 -19.55 23.91
N GLN A 586 1.02 -20.02 25.07
CA GLN A 586 1.76 -19.18 26.03
C GLN A 586 3.16 -18.87 25.52
N ASP A 587 3.87 -19.85 24.97
CA ASP A 587 5.20 -19.67 24.40
C ASP A 587 5.16 -18.69 23.22
N SER A 588 4.06 -18.65 22.45
CA SER A 588 3.79 -17.67 21.39
C SER A 588 3.55 -16.26 21.96
N TYR A 589 2.58 -16.11 22.87
CA TYR A 589 2.30 -14.84 23.54
C TYR A 589 3.56 -14.24 24.21
N ASP A 590 4.35 -15.07 24.89
CA ASP A 590 5.55 -14.62 25.60
C ASP A 590 6.62 -14.08 24.62
N ARG A 591 6.75 -14.65 23.42
CA ARG A 591 7.66 -14.14 22.36
C ARG A 591 7.17 -12.80 21.79
N THR A 592 5.91 -12.70 21.37
CA THR A 592 5.34 -11.43 20.89
C THR A 592 5.51 -10.29 21.89
N ILE A 593 5.35 -10.58 23.18
CA ILE A 593 5.52 -9.58 24.24
C ILE A 593 7.00 -9.31 24.59
N GLU A 594 7.92 -10.24 24.32
CA GLU A 594 9.37 -9.98 24.41
C GLU A 594 9.84 -9.01 23.31
N GLU A 595 9.42 -9.23 22.06
CA GLU A 595 9.81 -8.39 20.91
C GLU A 595 9.05 -7.04 20.86
N LEU A 596 7.71 -7.05 20.93
CA LEU A 596 6.89 -5.84 20.72
C LEU A 596 6.55 -5.08 22.01
N GLY A 597 6.58 -5.74 23.16
CA GLY A 597 6.15 -5.19 24.45
C GLY A 597 6.89 -3.91 24.90
N PRO A 598 8.25 -3.85 24.84
CA PRO A 598 9.00 -2.67 25.22
C PRO A 598 8.67 -1.44 24.35
N GLY A 599 8.49 -1.67 23.05
CA GLY A 599 8.07 -0.66 22.08
C GLY A 599 6.64 -0.17 22.32
N LEU A 600 5.71 -1.08 22.59
CA LEU A 600 4.34 -0.75 22.96
C LEU A 600 4.27 0.10 24.25
N GLU A 601 5.10 -0.21 25.26
CA GLU A 601 5.21 0.63 26.47
C GLU A 601 5.75 2.03 26.15
N LYS A 602 6.75 2.18 25.25
CA LYS A 602 7.21 3.49 24.77
C LYS A 602 6.06 4.24 24.07
N ALA A 603 5.33 3.54 23.20
CA ALA A 603 4.26 4.14 22.40
C ALA A 603 3.06 4.60 23.26
N LYS A 604 2.60 3.78 24.21
CA LYS A 604 1.57 4.19 25.18
C LYS A 604 2.03 5.33 26.11
N GLN A 605 3.33 5.50 26.37
CA GLN A 605 3.83 6.66 27.13
C GLN A 605 3.82 7.98 26.34
N VAL A 606 4.02 7.93 25.02
CA VAL A 606 3.96 9.13 24.16
C VAL A 606 2.50 9.48 23.83
N PHE A 607 1.75 8.54 23.27
CA PHE A 607 0.40 8.78 22.75
C PHE A 607 -0.71 8.64 23.81
N GLY A 608 -0.58 7.70 24.74
CA GLY A 608 -1.59 7.36 25.77
C GLY A 608 -1.82 8.42 26.87
N GLY A 609 -1.24 9.61 26.73
CA GLY A 609 -1.61 10.80 27.51
C GLY A 609 -0.71 11.10 28.72
N SER A 610 0.13 12.12 28.59
CA SER A 610 0.85 12.74 29.72
C SER A 610 -0.10 13.48 30.68
N SER A 611 -0.68 12.76 31.66
CA SER A 611 -1.46 13.36 32.75
C SER A 611 -0.95 13.04 34.17
N ILE A 612 0.32 12.64 34.33
CA ILE A 612 0.95 12.54 35.66
C ILE A 612 1.28 13.95 36.18
N SER A 613 0.31 14.55 36.86
CA SER A 613 0.54 15.74 37.69
C SER A 613 1.46 15.36 38.86
N THR A 614 2.71 15.80 38.82
CA THR A 614 3.76 15.52 39.81
C THR A 614 3.56 16.27 41.14
N THR A 615 2.44 16.01 41.81
CA THR A 615 2.19 16.48 43.19
C THR A 615 2.88 15.55 44.18
N THR A 616 4.11 15.89 44.57
CA THR A 616 4.99 15.07 45.41
C THR A 616 4.48 14.88 46.85
N THR A 617 3.74 13.79 47.09
CA THR A 617 3.64 13.12 48.40
C THR A 617 3.63 11.61 48.18
N GLY A 618 4.67 10.91 48.65
CA GLY A 618 4.91 9.51 48.26
C GLY A 618 4.53 8.44 49.29
N ASN A 619 5.07 7.26 49.01
CA ASN A 619 5.21 6.05 49.84
C ASN A 619 4.19 4.89 49.59
N THR A 620 4.79 3.78 49.15
CA THR A 620 4.45 2.35 49.37
C THR A 620 3.32 1.62 48.61
N SER A 621 3.72 0.43 48.13
CA SER A 621 2.96 -0.81 47.86
C SER A 621 1.84 -0.77 46.82
N GLY A 622 2.17 -1.28 45.63
CA GLY A 622 1.25 -1.43 44.50
C GLY A 622 0.22 -2.55 44.60
N ASN A 623 -0.65 -2.54 43.60
CA ASN A 623 -1.40 -3.68 43.09
C ASN A 623 -1.85 -3.33 41.66
N THR A 624 -1.32 -3.97 40.62
CA THR A 624 -1.73 -3.75 39.22
C THR A 624 -2.98 -4.58 38.91
N GLY A 625 -4.15 -4.00 39.18
CA GLY A 625 -5.44 -4.64 38.89
C GLY A 625 -5.84 -4.45 37.42
N SER A 626 -5.94 -5.56 36.67
CA SER A 626 -6.51 -5.57 35.32
C SER A 626 -7.96 -5.04 35.30
N SER A 627 -8.30 -4.27 34.27
CA SER A 627 -9.60 -3.61 34.07
C SER A 627 -10.44 -4.30 32.99
N LEU A 628 -10.66 -5.61 33.12
CA LEU A 628 -11.51 -6.37 32.20
C LEU A 628 -12.97 -5.87 32.24
N LEU A 629 -13.45 -5.37 31.10
CA LEU A 629 -14.84 -4.97 30.89
C LEU A 629 -15.74 -6.19 30.75
N ASN A 630 -16.36 -6.59 31.86
CA ASN A 630 -17.26 -7.74 31.94
C ASN A 630 -18.61 -7.46 31.25
N LEU A 631 -18.68 -7.69 29.94
CA LEU A 631 -19.92 -7.67 29.16
C LEU A 631 -20.78 -8.90 29.47
N GLY A 632 -21.80 -8.70 30.32
CA GLY A 632 -22.73 -9.75 30.72
C GLY A 632 -23.72 -10.13 29.62
N VAL A 633 -23.92 -11.44 29.45
CA VAL A 633 -24.89 -12.05 28.52
C VAL A 633 -26.27 -12.23 29.21
N GLU A 634 -27.35 -11.91 28.50
CA GLU A 634 -28.72 -12.46 28.68
C GLU A 634 -29.23 -13.05 27.36
#